data_AF-A0A669P1X5-F1
#
_entry.id   AF-A0A669P1X5-F1
#
_cell.length_a   1.000
_cell.length_b   1.000
_cell.length_c   1.000
_cell.angle_alpha   90.00
_cell.angle_beta   90.00
_cell.angle_gamma   90.00
#
_symmetry.space_group_name_H-M   'P 1'
#
loop_
_entity.id
_entity.type
_entity.pdbx_description
1 polymer ?
#
loop_
_entity_poly.entity_id
_entity_poly.type
_entity_poly.pdbx_seq_one_letter_code
_entity_poly.pdbx_strand_id
1 'polypeptide(L)'
;MASSLKKLIKAESCRLMQEKLESWSKDYEINSCDQNLNQCCELIEMTSMIQGQLFTILNETSQDGGHYAGVKTIKTRLLPWLGSWFSHATSGRLFETSLSLNQVGRKFIFKGIFKGIIESLPHFA
;
A
#
# COMPACT_ATOMS: atom_id res chain seq x y z
N MET A 1 -2.07 16.78 10.22
CA MET A 1 -1.66 15.40 10.54
C MET A 1 -2.57 14.63 11.52
N ALA A 2 -2.60 14.93 12.83
CA ALA A 2 -3.27 14.07 13.82
C ALA A 2 -4.80 13.92 13.64
N SER A 3 -5.47 14.97 13.15
CA SER A 3 -6.90 14.92 12.81
C SER A 3 -7.19 14.04 11.60
N SER A 4 -6.38 14.12 10.54
CA SER A 4 -6.49 13.27 9.35
C SER A 4 -6.22 11.80 9.66
N LEU A 5 -5.23 11.50 10.52
CA LEU A 5 -4.98 10.14 11.01
C LEU A 5 -6.16 9.60 11.84
N LYS A 6 -6.75 10.42 12.72
CA LYS A 6 -7.95 10.02 13.47
C LYS A 6 -9.14 9.73 12.54
N LYS A 7 -9.29 10.48 11.44
CA LYS A 7 -10.31 10.21 10.42
C LYS A 7 -10.04 8.91 9.68
N LEU A 8 -8.78 8.63 9.33
CA LEU A 8 -8.39 7.38 8.68
C LEU A 8 -8.63 6.16 9.57
N ILE A 9 -8.27 6.23 10.85
CA ILE A 9 -8.51 5.13 11.81
C ILE A 9 -10.02 4.87 11.97
N LYS A 10 -10.82 5.94 12.00
CA LYS A 10 -12.27 5.86 12.06
C LYS A 10 -12.92 5.56 10.71
N ALA A 11 -12.15 5.48 9.63
CA ALA A 11 -12.69 5.17 8.32
C ALA A 11 -13.12 3.72 8.30
N GLU A 12 -14.29 3.48 7.71
CA GLU A 12 -14.87 2.15 7.57
C GLU A 12 -13.91 1.18 6.87
N SER A 13 -13.07 1.67 5.96
CA SER A 13 -12.07 0.87 5.24
C SER A 13 -11.09 0.15 6.16
N CYS A 14 -10.63 0.78 7.25
CA CYS A 14 -9.70 0.14 8.19
C CYS A 14 -10.38 -0.99 8.97
N ARG A 15 -11.62 -0.76 9.42
CA ARG A 15 -12.40 -1.77 10.16
C ARG A 15 -12.77 -2.95 9.26
N LEU A 16 -13.31 -2.68 8.07
CA LEU A 16 -13.69 -3.74 7.13
C LEU A 16 -12.49 -4.59 6.72
N MET A 17 -11.33 -3.98 6.48
CA MET A 17 -10.12 -4.74 6.19
C MET A 17 -9.76 -5.69 7.34
N GLN A 18 -9.83 -5.22 8.59
CA GLN A 18 -9.56 -6.05 9.76
C GLN A 18 -10.57 -7.20 9.88
N GLU A 19 -11.87 -6.92 9.84
CA GLU A 19 -12.93 -7.92 9.92
C GLU A 19 -12.79 -9.00 8.84
N LYS A 20 -12.44 -8.58 7.61
CA LYS A 20 -12.28 -9.50 6.49
C LYS A 20 -11.03 -10.36 6.60
N LEU A 21 -9.93 -9.79 7.12
CA LEU A 21 -8.71 -10.54 7.40
C LEU A 21 -8.94 -11.59 8.50
N GLU A 22 -9.65 -11.22 9.57
CA GLU A 22 -10.02 -12.14 10.65
C GLU A 22 -10.93 -13.27 10.16
N SER A 23 -11.95 -12.94 9.36
CA SER A 23 -12.83 -13.91 8.72
C SER A 23 -12.07 -14.87 7.80
N TRP A 24 -11.20 -14.32 6.94
CA TRP A 24 -10.38 -15.14 6.04
C TRP A 24 -9.45 -16.08 6.79
N SER A 25 -8.81 -15.61 7.86
CA SER A 25 -7.94 -16.46 8.69
C SER A 25 -8.70 -17.59 9.37
N LYS A 26 -9.96 -17.36 9.76
CA LYS A 26 -10.80 -18.38 10.40
C LYS A 26 -11.22 -19.47 9.42
N ASP A 27 -11.56 -19.07 8.20
CA ASP A 27 -12.15 -19.97 7.20
C ASP A 27 -11.12 -20.50 6.19
N TYR A 28 -9.82 -20.15 6.33
CA TYR A 28 -8.77 -20.44 5.36
C TYR A 28 -8.68 -21.92 4.96
N GLU A 29 -8.70 -22.82 5.94
CA GLU A 29 -8.60 -24.28 5.73
C GLU A 29 -9.89 -24.89 5.15
N ILE A 30 -11.01 -24.17 5.24
CA ILE A 30 -12.32 -24.61 4.73
C ILE A 30 -12.51 -24.14 3.28
N ASN A 31 -11.97 -22.97 2.95
CA ASN A 31 -12.07 -22.36 1.63
C ASN A 31 -11.31 -23.15 0.56
N SER A 32 -11.84 -23.13 -0.66
CA SER A 32 -11.09 -23.57 -1.84
C SER A 32 -9.90 -22.65 -2.12
N CYS A 33 -8.95 -23.12 -2.94
CA CYS A 33 -7.82 -22.31 -3.40
C CYS A 33 -8.30 -21.00 -4.05
N ASP A 34 -9.29 -21.07 -4.95
CA ASP A 34 -9.81 -19.90 -5.65
C ASP A 34 -10.50 -18.91 -4.69
N GLN A 35 -11.23 -19.41 -3.69
CA GLN A 35 -11.83 -18.57 -2.66
C GLN A 35 -10.76 -17.84 -1.85
N ASN A 36 -9.70 -18.55 -1.43
CA ASN A 36 -8.57 -17.95 -0.71
C ASN A 36 -7.82 -16.92 -1.56
N LEU A 37 -7.61 -17.19 -2.85
CA LEU A 37 -7.00 -16.22 -3.77
C LEU A 37 -7.87 -14.98 -3.94
N ASN A 38 -9.19 -15.13 -4.08
CA ASN A 38 -10.11 -14.01 -4.21
C ASN A 38 -10.12 -13.14 -2.93
N GLN A 39 -10.19 -13.76 -1.76
CA GLN A 39 -10.09 -13.06 -0.46
C GLN A 39 -8.76 -12.27 -0.34
N CYS A 40 -7.65 -12.90 -0.75
CA CYS A 40 -6.34 -12.26 -0.77
C CYS A 40 -6.31 -11.03 -1.72
N CYS A 41 -6.87 -11.15 -2.92
CA CYS A 41 -6.95 -10.03 -3.87
C CYS A 41 -7.75 -8.86 -3.29
N GLU A 42 -8.91 -9.11 -2.70
CA GLU A 42 -9.74 -8.07 -2.08
C GLU A 42 -9.01 -7.37 -0.90
N LEU A 43 -8.22 -8.12 -0.12
CA LEU A 43 -7.37 -7.54 0.93
C LEU A 43 -6.24 -6.68 0.36
N ILE A 44 -5.63 -7.08 -0.76
CA ILE A 44 -4.63 -6.26 -1.47
C ILE A 44 -5.25 -4.95 -1.98
N GLU A 45 -6.48 -4.99 -2.48
CA GLU A 45 -7.19 -3.78 -2.92
C GLU A 45 -7.48 -2.83 -1.74
N MET A 46 -8.02 -3.35 -0.63
CA MET A 46 -8.31 -2.54 0.56
C MET A 46 -7.04 -1.94 1.19
N THR A 47 -5.96 -2.72 1.30
CA THR A 47 -4.67 -2.20 1.80
C THR A 47 -4.14 -1.09 0.91
N SER A 48 -4.33 -1.18 -0.41
CA SER A 48 -3.91 -0.15 -1.36
C SER A 48 -4.69 1.15 -1.19
N MET A 49 -6.00 1.08 -0.89
CA MET A 49 -6.80 2.27 -0.57
C MET A 49 -6.30 2.97 0.70
N ILE A 50 -6.06 2.22 1.78
CA ILE A 50 -5.55 2.76 3.05
C ILE A 50 -4.15 3.34 2.85
N GLN A 51 -3.28 2.66 2.10
CA GLN A 51 -1.95 3.13 1.76
C GLN A 51 -2.02 4.45 0.97
N GLY A 52 -2.93 4.58 0.00
CA GLY A 52 -3.17 5.83 -0.72
C GLY A 52 -3.57 6.98 0.21
N GLN A 53 -4.49 6.73 1.15
CA GLN A 53 -4.90 7.73 2.14
C GLN A 53 -3.75 8.13 3.08
N LEU A 54 -2.92 7.17 3.52
CA LEU A 54 -1.71 7.47 4.30
C LEU A 54 -0.71 8.32 3.52
N PHE A 55 -0.56 8.08 2.22
CA PHE A 55 0.30 8.91 1.37
C PHE A 55 -0.21 10.34 1.23
N THR A 56 -1.53 10.53 1.05
CA THR A 56 -2.12 11.88 1.05
C THR A 56 -1.80 12.62 2.36
N ILE A 57 -2.00 11.94 3.48
CA ILE A 57 -1.71 12.48 4.82
C ILE A 57 -0.21 12.80 4.99
N LEU A 58 0.67 11.94 4.49
CA LEU A 58 2.12 12.16 4.48
C LEU A 58 2.48 13.39 3.63
N ASN A 59 1.90 13.51 2.44
CA ASN A 59 2.15 14.61 1.52
C ASN A 59 1.73 15.95 2.14
N GLU A 60 0.50 16.04 2.67
CA GLU A 60 0.01 17.22 3.41
C GLU A 60 0.98 17.58 4.54
N THR A 61 1.41 16.59 5.33
CA THR A 61 2.29 16.84 6.48
C THR A 61 3.71 17.24 6.07
N SER A 62 4.19 16.79 4.90
CA SER A 62 5.48 17.24 4.38
C SER A 62 5.47 18.71 3.96
N GLN A 63 4.29 19.23 3.60
CA GLN A 63 4.11 20.62 3.18
C GLN A 63 3.93 21.57 4.38
N ASP A 64 3.40 21.08 5.52
CA ASP A 64 3.16 21.87 6.74
C ASP A 64 4.44 22.53 7.31
N GLY A 65 5.62 21.97 7.07
CA GLY A 65 6.88 22.50 7.62
C GLY A 65 7.63 23.50 6.72
N GLY A 66 7.04 23.93 5.59
CA GLY A 66 7.67 24.81 4.62
C GLY A 66 8.57 24.08 3.61
N HIS A 67 9.23 24.85 2.73
CA HIS A 67 9.76 24.40 1.42
C HIS A 67 10.69 23.17 1.42
N TYR A 68 11.32 22.82 2.55
CA TYR A 68 12.27 21.70 2.67
C TYR A 68 12.00 20.76 3.85
N ALA A 69 10.95 21.01 4.65
CA ALA A 69 10.63 20.14 5.77
C ALA A 69 10.12 18.78 5.27
N GLY A 70 10.45 17.71 5.99
CA GLY A 70 10.04 16.35 5.60
C GLY A 70 10.79 15.76 4.40
N VAL A 71 11.37 16.57 3.50
CA VAL A 71 12.11 16.09 2.32
C VAL A 71 13.25 15.15 2.71
N LYS A 72 14.02 15.47 3.75
CA LYS A 72 15.06 14.58 4.27
C LYS A 72 14.49 13.23 4.71
N THR A 73 13.36 13.23 5.43
CA THR A 73 12.71 11.99 5.90
C THR A 73 12.18 11.16 4.72
N ILE A 74 11.57 11.80 3.73
CA ILE A 74 11.10 11.13 2.51
C ILE A 74 12.28 10.51 1.75
N LYS A 75 13.35 11.28 1.52
CA LYS A 75 14.55 10.81 0.79
C LYS A 75 15.31 9.71 1.51
N THR A 76 15.39 9.75 2.83
CA THR A 76 16.23 8.82 3.61
C THR A 76 15.48 7.61 4.16
N ARG A 77 14.15 7.65 4.26
CA ARG A 77 13.35 6.52 4.75
C ARG A 77 12.42 5.94 3.70
N LEU A 78 11.57 6.77 3.11
CA LEU A 78 10.51 6.28 2.23
C LEU A 78 11.06 5.80 0.88
N LEU A 79 11.92 6.59 0.22
CA LEU A 79 12.47 6.22 -1.09
C LEU A 79 13.35 4.96 -1.07
N PRO A 80 14.27 4.76 -0.11
CA PRO A 80 15.06 3.53 -0.05
C PRO A 80 14.20 2.29 0.19
N TRP A 81 13.16 2.41 1.03
CA TRP A 81 12.19 1.33 1.23
C TRP A 81 11.44 1.03 -0.07
N LEU A 82 10.95 2.04 -0.79
CA LEU A 82 10.29 1.82 -2.08
C LEU A 82 11.25 1.17 -3.11
N GLY A 83 12.51 1.61 -3.17
CA GLY A 83 13.53 1.04 -4.05
C GLY A 83 13.85 -0.42 -3.75
N SER A 84 13.86 -0.84 -2.49
CA SER A 84 14.08 -2.24 -2.12
C SER A 84 12.92 -3.14 -2.54
N TRP A 85 11.67 -2.67 -2.47
CA TRP A 85 10.51 -3.44 -2.93
C TRP A 85 10.55 -3.73 -4.44
N PHE A 86 10.97 -2.75 -5.25
CA PHE A 86 11.15 -2.97 -6.69
C PHE A 86 12.31 -3.93 -6.99
N SER A 87 13.34 -3.97 -6.14
CA SER A 87 14.50 -4.86 -6.29
C SER A 87 14.23 -6.30 -5.79
N HIS A 88 13.40 -6.45 -4.75
CA HIS A 88 13.04 -7.75 -4.18
C HIS A 88 11.97 -8.48 -5.01
N ALA A 89 11.16 -7.76 -5.78
CA ALA A 89 10.20 -8.36 -6.72
C ALA A 89 10.87 -9.21 -7.83
N THR A 90 12.20 -9.11 -7.99
CA THR A 90 12.98 -9.91 -8.94
C THR A 90 13.52 -11.22 -8.33
N SER A 91 13.56 -11.34 -7.00
CA SER A 91 14.01 -12.56 -6.31
C SER A 91 12.79 -13.40 -5.96
N GLY A 92 12.34 -14.20 -6.94
CA GLY A 92 11.17 -15.08 -6.89
C GLY A 92 11.24 -16.18 -5.82
N ARG A 93 11.09 -15.80 -4.54
CA ARG A 93 10.93 -16.78 -3.46
C ARG A 93 10.02 -16.23 -2.35
N LEU A 94 8.79 -15.91 -2.72
CA LEU A 94 7.66 -15.89 -1.79
C LEU A 94 6.39 -16.19 -2.62
N PHE A 95 5.86 -17.38 -2.43
CA PHE A 95 4.67 -17.95 -3.08
C PHE A 95 4.84 -18.48 -4.52
N GLU A 96 5.73 -19.45 -4.71
CA GLU A 96 5.66 -20.35 -5.85
C GLU A 96 4.40 -21.21 -5.72
N THR A 97 3.29 -20.77 -6.32
CA THR A 97 2.35 -21.54 -7.15
C THR A 97 1.27 -20.53 -7.62
N SER A 98 1.17 -20.29 -8.93
CA SER A 98 0.20 -19.42 -9.66
C SER A 98 0.54 -17.92 -9.92
N LEU A 99 1.78 -17.47 -9.76
CA LEU A 99 2.15 -16.03 -9.84
C LEU A 99 2.44 -15.41 -11.23
N SER A 100 2.01 -15.97 -12.36
CA SER A 100 2.30 -15.33 -13.67
C SER A 100 1.37 -14.16 -14.03
N LEU A 101 0.10 -14.17 -13.59
CA LEU A 101 -0.87 -13.09 -13.88
C LEU A 101 -0.88 -11.98 -12.79
N ASN A 102 -0.66 -12.37 -11.52
CA ASN A 102 -0.70 -11.48 -10.36
C ASN A 102 0.47 -10.50 -10.29
N GLN A 103 1.59 -10.78 -10.97
CA GLN A 103 2.73 -9.87 -11.06
C GLN A 103 2.42 -8.60 -11.87
N VAL A 104 1.59 -8.70 -12.91
CA VAL A 104 1.18 -7.56 -13.75
C VAL A 104 0.24 -6.64 -12.97
N GLY A 105 -0.76 -7.21 -12.27
CA GLY A 105 -1.72 -6.45 -11.45
C GLY A 105 -1.07 -5.70 -10.28
N ARG A 106 -0.13 -6.32 -9.57
CA ARG A 106 0.64 -5.67 -8.49
C ARG A 106 1.50 -4.52 -9.00
N LYS A 107 2.05 -4.64 -10.21
CA LYS A 107 2.78 -3.56 -10.88
C LYS A 107 1.85 -2.38 -11.19
N PHE A 108 0.59 -2.62 -11.54
CA PHE A 108 -0.38 -1.55 -11.83
C PHE A 108 -0.85 -0.80 -10.58
N ILE A 109 -1.20 -1.50 -9.50
CA ILE A 109 -1.68 -0.87 -8.26
C ILE A 109 -0.58 -0.03 -7.62
N PHE A 110 0.64 -0.56 -7.52
CA PHE A 110 1.76 0.19 -6.97
C PHE A 110 2.23 1.31 -7.90
N LYS A 111 2.24 1.11 -9.23
CA LYS A 111 2.65 2.15 -10.18
C LYS A 111 1.64 3.30 -10.25
N GLY A 112 0.34 3.04 -10.10
CA GLY A 112 -0.69 4.09 -10.05
C GLY A 112 -0.55 4.99 -8.82
N ILE A 113 -0.43 4.39 -7.63
CA ILE A 113 -0.22 5.14 -6.37
C ILE A 113 1.11 5.88 -6.38
N PHE A 114 2.18 5.25 -6.87
CA PHE A 114 3.51 5.85 -6.92
C PHE A 114 3.65 6.95 -7.99
N LYS A 115 3.02 6.79 -9.15
CA LYS A 115 2.96 7.82 -10.20
C LYS A 115 2.27 9.08 -9.68
N GLY A 116 1.15 8.93 -8.96
CA GLY A 116 0.48 10.05 -8.31
C GLY A 116 1.36 10.78 -7.28
N ILE A 117 2.18 10.06 -6.51
CA ILE A 117 3.09 10.64 -5.51
C ILE A 117 4.24 11.42 -6.17
N ILE A 118 4.86 10.85 -7.21
CA ILE A 118 5.94 11.53 -7.95
C ILE A 118 5.42 12.76 -8.69
N GLU A 119 4.22 12.69 -9.29
CA GLU A 119 3.61 13.80 -10.03
C GLU A 119 3.04 14.90 -9.11
N SER A 120 2.66 14.56 -7.87
CA SER A 120 2.14 15.54 -6.88
C SER A 120 3.23 16.23 -6.04
N LEU A 121 4.50 15.84 -6.20
CA LEU A 121 5.66 16.46 -5.55
C LEU A 121 6.37 17.35 -6.58
N PRO A 122 6.21 18.69 -6.56
CA PRO A 122 6.66 19.55 -7.66
C PRO A 122 8.18 19.64 -7.88
N HIS A 123 9.02 18.98 -7.05
CA HIS A 123 10.49 19.12 -7.12
C HIS A 123 11.23 17.84 -6.71
N PHE A 124 10.99 16.74 -7.42
CA PHE A 124 11.74 15.49 -7.25
C PHE A 124 12.46 14.99 -8.52
N ALA A 125 12.67 15.88 -9.50
CA ALA A 125 13.64 15.70 -10.58
C ALA A 125 15.02 16.24 -10.15
#